data_AF-A0A7J5TTU0-F1
#
_entry.id   AF-A0A7J5TTU0-F1
#
_cell.length_a   1.000
_cell.length_b   1.000
_cell.length_c   1.000
_cell.angle_alpha   90.00
_cell.angle_beta   90.00
_cell.angle_gamma   90.00
#
_symmetry.space_group_name_H-M   'P 1'
#
loop_
_entity.id
_entity.type
_entity.pdbx_description
1 polymer ?
#
loop_
_entity_poly.entity_id
_entity_poly.type
_entity_poly.pdbx_seq_one_letter_code
_entity_poly.pdbx_strand_id
1 'polypeptide(L)'
;MKPHLYLLCSMLIGVWGSATAQTYVGSTPAHATVREFLQISATDSIDFIRWKLELNPEKFTLQCQYGLSKPSTNGFSNEQRVAFDGKLTRSETGYQLTHNTKQLAISELNANVLHLLDSNNGMLIGNGGYSYALNNASPVSTNEVHVRARPTNASSPLVFEGRTPCNQIPGLIGITKSDACIKIKWYFQLHSDSLTGKPTYFQMAGNGYLKENMARGTWQISTEPDGRIVYLLSFDQWAQPLRLLKGDDNILFFAGVDGLPLVGNEDFSYTLNRRKTPYARR
;
A
#
# COMPACT_ATOMS: atom_id res chain seq x y z
N MET A 1 74.30 16.01 -12.35
CA MET A 1 73.01 16.42 -11.74
C MET A 1 71.89 15.80 -12.54
N LYS A 2 71.18 14.81 -11.99
CA LYS A 2 69.99 14.18 -12.60
C LYS A 2 68.80 14.44 -11.69
N PRO A 3 67.64 14.94 -12.18
CA PRO A 3 66.45 15.03 -11.35
C PRO A 3 65.66 13.73 -11.42
N HIS A 4 65.25 13.24 -10.25
CA HIS A 4 64.36 12.10 -10.07
C HIS A 4 62.91 12.54 -10.33
N LEU A 5 62.24 11.85 -11.25
CA LEU A 5 60.81 11.99 -11.52
C LEU A 5 60.06 11.01 -10.61
N TYR A 6 59.40 11.51 -9.57
CA TYR A 6 58.51 10.72 -8.72
C TYR A 6 57.14 10.57 -9.41
N LEU A 7 56.82 9.35 -9.85
CA LEU A 7 55.50 8.99 -10.37
C LEU A 7 54.58 8.68 -9.17
N LEU A 8 53.68 9.61 -8.84
CA LEU A 8 52.59 9.36 -7.89
C LEU A 8 51.57 8.43 -8.55
N CYS A 9 51.50 7.18 -8.08
CA CYS A 9 50.45 6.24 -8.44
C CYS A 9 49.24 6.48 -7.53
N SER A 10 48.24 7.20 -8.03
CA SER A 10 46.96 7.39 -7.33
C SER A 10 46.14 6.11 -7.42
N MET A 11 46.10 5.32 -6.34
CA MET A 11 45.13 4.23 -6.18
C MET A 11 43.73 4.83 -6.01
N LEU A 12 42.93 4.76 -7.08
CA LEU A 12 41.47 4.91 -7.01
C LEU A 12 40.89 3.64 -6.38
N ILE A 13 40.65 3.68 -5.06
CA ILE A 13 39.85 2.66 -4.38
C ILE A 13 38.39 2.94 -4.76
N GLY A 14 37.92 2.26 -5.81
CA GLY A 14 36.51 2.23 -6.15
C GLY A 14 35.75 1.48 -5.06
N VAL A 15 35.02 2.20 -4.22
CA VAL A 15 34.05 1.61 -3.30
C VAL A 15 32.89 1.11 -4.15
N TRP A 16 32.95 -0.15 -4.58
CA TRP A 16 31.82 -0.86 -5.16
C TRP A 16 30.85 -1.19 -4.02
N GLY A 17 30.02 -0.21 -3.66
CA GLY A 17 28.85 -0.46 -2.82
C GLY A 17 27.93 -1.42 -3.55
N SER A 18 27.96 -2.70 -3.17
CA SER A 18 26.99 -3.67 -3.67
C SER A 18 25.62 -3.22 -3.17
N ALA A 19 24.73 -2.85 -4.10
CA ALA A 19 23.39 -2.44 -3.75
C ALA A 19 22.67 -3.61 -3.07
N THR A 20 22.32 -3.44 -1.80
CA THR A 20 21.68 -4.49 -0.99
C THR A 20 20.29 -4.78 -1.53
N ALA A 21 19.97 -6.06 -1.68
CA ALA A 21 18.63 -6.52 -2.04
C ALA A 21 17.58 -6.02 -1.05
N GLN A 22 16.41 -5.62 -1.55
CA GLN A 22 15.27 -5.21 -0.72
C GLN A 22 14.14 -6.22 -0.84
N THR A 23 13.62 -6.69 0.29
CA THR A 23 12.49 -7.64 0.33
C THR A 23 11.20 -6.92 0.67
N TYR A 24 10.17 -7.12 -0.15
CA TYR A 24 8.82 -6.61 0.05
C TYR A 24 7.84 -7.76 0.23
N VAL A 25 6.92 -7.60 1.16
CA VAL A 25 5.89 -8.60 1.52
C VAL A 25 4.51 -7.97 1.55
N GLY A 26 3.48 -8.76 1.28
CA GLY A 26 2.10 -8.28 1.37
C GLY A 26 1.11 -9.32 0.89
N SER A 27 -0.17 -9.06 1.15
CA SER A 27 -1.27 -9.93 0.73
C SER A 27 -2.23 -9.17 -0.16
N THR A 28 -2.48 -9.70 -1.35
CA THR A 28 -3.35 -9.08 -2.36
C THR A 28 -4.54 -9.97 -2.70
N PRO A 29 -5.68 -9.40 -3.14
CA PRO A 29 -6.70 -10.24 -3.76
C PRO A 29 -6.21 -10.78 -5.11
N ALA A 30 -7.01 -11.65 -5.71
CA ALA A 30 -6.80 -12.05 -7.09
C ALA A 30 -7.30 -10.95 -8.05
N HIS A 31 -6.56 -10.74 -9.14
CA HIS A 31 -6.95 -9.87 -10.27
C HIS A 31 -6.38 -10.44 -11.57
N ALA A 32 -7.01 -10.12 -12.70
CA ALA A 32 -6.61 -10.64 -14.01
C ALA A 32 -5.13 -10.35 -14.32
N THR A 33 -4.68 -9.10 -14.18
CA THR A 33 -3.28 -8.68 -14.37
C THR A 33 -2.30 -9.46 -13.50
N VAL A 34 -2.65 -9.68 -12.23
CA VAL A 34 -1.81 -10.43 -11.30
C VAL A 34 -1.76 -11.92 -11.65
N ARG A 35 -2.91 -12.53 -11.97
CA ARG A 35 -2.98 -13.93 -12.40
C ARG A 35 -2.19 -14.17 -13.67
N GLU A 36 -2.31 -13.26 -14.64
CA GLU A 36 -1.57 -13.34 -15.89
C GLU A 36 -0.05 -13.30 -15.66
N PHE A 37 0.42 -12.37 -14.83
CA PHE A 37 1.84 -12.26 -14.50
C PHE A 37 2.36 -13.49 -13.74
N LEU A 38 1.58 -13.97 -12.76
CA LEU A 38 1.92 -15.15 -11.95
C LEU A 38 1.70 -16.48 -12.68
N GLN A 39 1.13 -16.46 -13.89
CA GLN A 39 0.74 -17.64 -14.67
C GLN A 39 -0.23 -18.56 -13.90
N ILE A 40 -1.13 -17.97 -13.11
CA ILE A 40 -2.16 -18.67 -12.34
C ILE A 40 -3.42 -18.81 -13.21
N SER A 41 -4.09 -19.96 -13.15
CA SER A 41 -5.31 -20.19 -13.94
C SER A 41 -6.40 -19.18 -13.59
N ALA A 42 -7.16 -18.71 -14.57
CA ALA A 42 -8.32 -17.86 -14.33
C ALA A 42 -9.45 -18.58 -13.57
N THR A 43 -9.47 -19.92 -13.58
CA THR A 43 -10.52 -20.73 -12.94
C THR A 43 -10.24 -21.06 -11.48
N ASP A 44 -9.03 -20.79 -10.98
CA ASP A 44 -8.69 -21.11 -9.59
C ASP A 44 -9.45 -20.21 -8.62
N SER A 45 -10.08 -20.81 -7.62
CA SER A 45 -10.74 -20.07 -6.54
C SER A 45 -9.69 -19.57 -5.54
N ILE A 46 -9.55 -18.24 -5.44
CA ILE A 46 -8.50 -17.59 -4.65
C ILE A 46 -9.12 -16.44 -3.87
N ASP A 47 -8.96 -16.46 -2.56
CA ASP A 47 -9.31 -15.33 -1.69
C ASP A 47 -8.18 -14.30 -1.66
N PHE A 48 -6.94 -14.77 -1.58
CA PHE A 48 -5.75 -13.91 -1.56
C PHE A 48 -4.48 -14.62 -2.03
N ILE A 49 -3.46 -13.79 -2.29
CA ILE A 49 -2.11 -14.14 -2.71
C ILE A 49 -1.17 -13.45 -1.72
N ARG A 50 -0.33 -14.22 -1.01
CA ARG A 50 0.77 -13.70 -0.19
C ARG A 50 2.03 -13.63 -1.03
N TRP A 51 2.67 -12.47 -1.01
CA TRP A 51 3.85 -12.13 -1.81
C TRP A 51 5.10 -12.05 -0.94
N LYS A 52 6.21 -12.51 -1.50
CA LYS A 52 7.57 -12.16 -1.09
C LYS A 52 8.36 -11.83 -2.35
N LEU A 53 8.59 -10.54 -2.57
CA LEU A 53 9.29 -9.98 -3.72
C LEU A 53 10.64 -9.44 -3.27
N GLU A 54 11.73 -9.99 -3.79
CA GLU A 54 13.08 -9.47 -3.58
C GLU A 54 13.52 -8.69 -4.81
N LEU A 55 13.90 -7.42 -4.63
CA LEU A 55 14.40 -6.54 -5.68
C LEU A 55 15.91 -6.40 -5.58
N ASN A 56 16.58 -6.69 -6.69
CA ASN A 56 18.00 -6.43 -6.94
C ASN A 56 18.10 -5.45 -8.12
N PRO A 57 19.20 -4.69 -8.31
CA PRO A 57 19.26 -3.57 -9.28
C PRO A 57 18.74 -3.87 -10.70
N GLU A 58 18.91 -5.10 -11.19
CA GLU A 58 18.50 -5.50 -12.55
C GLU A 58 17.61 -6.76 -12.58
N LYS A 59 17.32 -7.34 -11.42
CA LYS A 59 16.63 -8.63 -11.30
C LYS A 59 15.65 -8.62 -10.13
N PHE A 60 14.68 -9.50 -10.18
CA PHE A 60 13.86 -9.80 -9.01
C PHE A 60 13.75 -11.30 -8.80
N THR A 61 13.51 -11.69 -7.55
CA THR A 61 13.09 -13.03 -7.17
C THR A 61 11.72 -12.93 -6.53
N LEU A 62 10.78 -13.75 -6.97
CA LEU A 62 9.41 -13.73 -6.50
C LEU A 62 8.99 -15.09 -5.98
N GLN A 63 8.35 -15.08 -4.81
CA GLN A 63 7.65 -16.24 -4.24
C GLN A 63 6.25 -15.79 -3.85
N CYS A 64 5.24 -16.53 -4.31
CA CYS A 64 3.86 -16.31 -3.91
C CYS A 64 3.22 -17.60 -3.38
N GLN A 65 2.39 -17.44 -2.36
CA GLN A 65 1.44 -18.46 -1.88
C GLN A 65 0.03 -17.96 -2.16
N TYR A 66 -0.89 -18.82 -2.60
CA TYR A 66 -2.25 -18.40 -2.91
C TYR A 66 -3.27 -19.51 -2.64
N GLY A 67 -4.52 -19.12 -2.44
CA GLY A 67 -5.63 -20.05 -2.22
C GLY A 67 -6.81 -19.40 -1.51
N LEU A 68 -7.70 -20.23 -1.00
CA LEU A 68 -8.82 -19.85 -0.14
C LEU A 68 -8.33 -19.63 1.28
N SER A 69 -8.95 -18.66 1.95
CA SER A 69 -8.64 -18.32 3.33
C SER A 69 -9.15 -19.39 4.29
N LYS A 70 -8.30 -19.77 5.26
CA LYS A 70 -8.71 -20.64 6.36
C LYS A 70 -9.45 -19.78 7.42
N PRO A 71 -10.71 -20.09 7.73
CA PRO A 71 -11.51 -19.31 8.67
C PRO A 71 -10.79 -19.03 9.98
N SER A 72 -10.93 -17.80 10.48
CA SER A 72 -10.36 -17.33 11.76
C SER A 72 -8.82 -17.38 11.84
N THR A 73 -8.11 -17.50 10.71
CA THR A 73 -6.64 -17.43 10.65
C THR A 73 -6.21 -16.50 9.51
N ASN A 74 -4.89 -16.26 9.38
CA ASN A 74 -4.31 -15.65 8.18
C ASN A 74 -3.72 -16.71 7.23
N GLY A 75 -4.05 -18.00 7.42
CA GLY A 75 -3.55 -19.10 6.61
C GLY A 75 -4.46 -19.46 5.43
N PHE A 76 -3.99 -20.41 4.63
CA PHE A 76 -4.75 -20.98 3.52
C PHE A 76 -5.39 -22.32 3.91
N SER A 77 -6.56 -22.65 3.33
CA SER A 77 -7.14 -23.99 3.42
C SER A 77 -6.67 -24.92 2.30
N ASN A 78 -6.22 -24.37 1.17
CA ASN A 78 -5.78 -25.08 -0.02
C ASN A 78 -4.59 -24.33 -0.68
N GLU A 79 -3.50 -24.19 0.06
CA GLU A 79 -2.31 -23.44 -0.39
C GLU A 79 -1.74 -24.00 -1.70
N GLN A 80 -1.48 -23.10 -2.64
CA GLN A 80 -0.69 -23.33 -3.85
C GLN A 80 0.46 -22.33 -3.88
N ARG A 81 1.49 -22.61 -4.70
CA ARG A 81 2.72 -21.81 -4.74
C ARG A 81 3.17 -21.55 -6.17
N VAL A 82 3.74 -20.38 -6.39
CA VAL A 82 4.54 -20.04 -7.57
C VAL A 82 5.83 -19.38 -7.12
N ALA A 83 6.93 -19.68 -7.81
CA ALA A 83 8.21 -19.04 -7.58
C ALA A 83 8.97 -18.93 -8.89
N PHE A 84 9.50 -17.74 -9.17
CA PHE A 84 10.32 -17.50 -10.36
C PHE A 84 11.15 -16.23 -10.19
N ASP A 85 12.18 -16.13 -11.02
CA ASP A 85 13.02 -14.93 -11.16
C ASP A 85 12.69 -14.20 -12.47
N GLY A 86 13.06 -12.93 -12.54
CA GLY A 86 12.92 -12.18 -13.77
C GLY A 86 13.79 -10.93 -13.83
N LYS A 87 13.58 -10.14 -14.88
CA LYS A 87 14.26 -8.87 -15.09
C LYS A 87 13.50 -7.75 -14.37
N LEU A 88 14.25 -6.87 -13.73
CA LEU A 88 13.75 -5.62 -13.17
C LEU A 88 14.20 -4.45 -14.05
N THR A 89 13.28 -3.58 -14.40
CA THR A 89 13.60 -2.25 -14.96
C THR A 89 13.08 -1.20 -13.98
N ARG A 90 13.95 -0.29 -13.54
CA ARG A 90 13.57 0.84 -12.68
C ARG A 90 13.21 2.06 -13.53
N SER A 91 12.17 2.77 -13.14
CA SER A 91 11.82 4.10 -13.63
C SER A 91 11.86 5.12 -12.47
N GLU A 92 11.59 6.39 -12.76
CA GLU A 92 11.50 7.43 -11.73
C GLU A 92 10.37 7.16 -10.71
N THR A 93 9.29 6.51 -11.15
CA THR A 93 8.05 6.33 -10.36
C THR A 93 7.85 4.91 -9.84
N GLY A 94 8.79 4.00 -10.10
CA GLY A 94 8.77 2.64 -9.59
C GLY A 94 9.48 1.62 -10.46
N TYR A 95 8.84 0.48 -10.66
CA TYR A 95 9.47 -0.71 -11.23
C TYR A 95 8.59 -1.39 -12.28
N GLN A 96 9.24 -2.01 -13.23
CA GLN A 96 8.64 -2.95 -14.18
C GLN A 96 9.29 -4.32 -13.98
N LEU A 97 8.48 -5.30 -13.52
CA LEU A 97 8.87 -6.69 -13.44
C LEU A 97 8.59 -7.36 -14.79
N THR A 98 9.55 -8.13 -15.31
CA THR A 98 9.38 -8.91 -16.54
C THR A 98 9.81 -10.36 -16.31
N HIS A 99 8.91 -11.31 -16.55
CA HIS A 99 9.19 -12.74 -16.54
C HIS A 99 8.60 -13.37 -17.81
N ASN A 100 9.45 -14.02 -18.62
CA ASN A 100 9.11 -14.45 -19.98
C ASN A 100 8.57 -13.27 -20.81
N THR A 101 7.34 -13.39 -21.33
CA THR A 101 6.64 -12.33 -22.09
C THR A 101 5.68 -11.51 -21.23
N LYS A 102 5.59 -11.80 -19.92
CA LYS A 102 4.65 -11.16 -19.00
C LYS A 102 5.32 -10.03 -18.22
N GLN A 103 4.53 -9.00 -17.96
CA GLN A 103 4.98 -7.76 -17.34
C GLN A 103 4.02 -7.35 -16.22
N LEU A 104 4.57 -6.85 -15.11
CA LEU A 104 3.81 -6.26 -14.01
C LEU A 104 4.47 -4.96 -13.56
N ALA A 105 3.74 -3.86 -13.68
CA ALA A 105 4.19 -2.55 -13.25
C ALA A 105 3.88 -2.33 -11.76
N ILE A 106 4.78 -1.61 -11.09
CA ILE A 106 4.73 -1.32 -9.66
C ILE A 106 5.05 0.16 -9.48
N SER A 107 4.19 0.89 -8.77
CA SER A 107 4.52 2.23 -8.29
C SER A 107 5.29 2.13 -6.98
N GLU A 108 6.44 2.81 -6.91
CA GLU A 108 7.16 3.02 -5.66
C GLU A 108 6.59 4.28 -5.00
N LEU A 109 5.91 4.13 -3.87
CA LEU A 109 5.47 5.29 -3.09
C LEU A 109 6.63 5.88 -2.31
N ASN A 110 7.47 5.02 -1.75
CA ASN A 110 8.76 5.32 -1.17
C ASN A 110 9.54 4.00 -1.02
N ALA A 111 10.73 4.05 -0.42
CA ALA A 111 11.58 2.88 -0.18
C ALA A 111 10.95 1.79 0.73
N ASN A 112 9.76 2.02 1.29
CA ASN A 112 9.10 1.09 2.20
C ASN A 112 7.73 0.59 1.73
N VAL A 113 7.11 1.25 0.76
CA VAL A 113 5.76 0.93 0.27
C VAL A 113 5.74 0.97 -1.25
N LEU A 114 5.36 -0.17 -1.83
CA LEU A 114 5.10 -0.33 -3.25
C LEU A 114 3.61 -0.58 -3.47
N HIS A 115 3.09 -0.26 -4.65
CA HIS A 115 1.70 -0.56 -5.03
C HIS A 115 1.64 -1.13 -6.45
N LEU A 116 1.01 -2.30 -6.62
CA LEU A 116 0.90 -2.96 -7.93
C LEU A 116 -0.07 -2.20 -8.84
N LEU A 117 0.28 -2.11 -10.12
CA LEU A 117 -0.48 -1.37 -11.13
C LEU A 117 -1.20 -2.31 -12.09
N ASP A 118 -2.27 -1.82 -12.70
CA ASP A 118 -2.94 -2.49 -13.82
C ASP A 118 -2.22 -2.24 -15.16
N SER A 119 -2.74 -2.80 -16.24
CA SER A 119 -2.17 -2.63 -17.59
C SER A 119 -2.24 -1.20 -18.13
N ASN A 120 -3.01 -0.32 -17.48
CA ASN A 120 -3.15 1.10 -17.82
C ASN A 120 -2.32 2.00 -16.90
N ASN A 121 -1.44 1.42 -16.06
CA ASN A 121 -0.68 2.11 -15.01
C ASN A 121 -1.56 2.77 -13.92
N GLY A 122 -2.82 2.34 -13.79
CA GLY A 122 -3.69 2.69 -12.66
C GLY A 122 -3.35 1.85 -11.43
N MET A 123 -3.48 2.40 -10.23
CA MET A 123 -3.28 1.63 -9.00
C MET A 123 -4.36 0.55 -8.88
N LEU A 124 -3.96 -0.71 -8.73
CA LEU A 124 -4.92 -1.81 -8.58
C LEU A 124 -5.75 -1.62 -7.30
N ILE A 125 -7.06 -1.84 -7.42
CA ILE A 125 -8.02 -1.67 -6.33
C ILE A 125 -8.27 -3.01 -5.67
N GLY A 126 -7.95 -3.10 -4.38
CA GLY A 126 -8.21 -4.27 -3.56
C GLY A 126 -9.68 -4.38 -3.11
N ASN A 127 -9.87 -4.96 -1.93
CA ASN A 127 -11.18 -5.09 -1.28
C ASN A 127 -11.06 -4.80 0.21
N GLY A 128 -12.15 -4.96 0.96
CA GLY A 128 -12.18 -4.77 2.42
C GLY A 128 -11.34 -5.77 3.23
N GLY A 129 -10.62 -6.68 2.57
CA GLY A 129 -9.70 -7.62 3.19
C GLY A 129 -8.24 -7.43 2.83
N TYR A 130 -7.94 -7.12 1.57
CA TYR A 130 -6.59 -7.10 1.01
C TYR A 130 -6.43 -5.91 0.05
N SER A 131 -5.22 -5.37 -0.07
CA SER A 131 -4.86 -4.28 -0.98
C SER A 131 -3.90 -4.77 -2.06
N TYR A 132 -3.38 -3.89 -2.91
CA TYR A 132 -2.27 -4.21 -3.81
C TYR A 132 -0.96 -3.57 -3.38
N ALA A 133 -0.83 -3.24 -2.09
CA ALA A 133 0.39 -2.68 -1.53
C ALA A 133 1.34 -3.78 -1.00
N LEU A 134 2.62 -3.64 -1.30
CA LEU A 134 3.70 -4.44 -0.73
C LEU A 134 4.55 -3.57 0.19
N ASN A 135 4.94 -4.13 1.33
CA ASN A 135 5.62 -3.44 2.43
C ASN A 135 7.04 -3.98 2.56
N ASN A 136 8.03 -3.10 2.70
CA ASN A 136 9.40 -3.52 2.93
C ASN A 136 9.48 -4.30 4.24
N ALA A 137 9.98 -5.54 4.18
CA ALA A 137 10.10 -6.43 5.32
C ALA A 137 11.13 -5.93 6.36
N SER A 138 12.06 -5.08 5.92
CA SER A 138 13.06 -4.41 6.75
C SER A 138 13.03 -2.90 6.43
N PRO A 139 12.03 -2.16 6.95
CA PRO A 139 11.84 -0.76 6.61
C PRO A 139 13.09 0.08 6.86
N VAL A 140 13.41 0.96 5.93
CA VAL A 140 14.55 1.88 6.00
C VAL A 140 14.08 3.31 6.29
N SER A 141 14.93 4.12 6.90
CA SER A 141 14.64 5.54 7.05
C SER A 141 14.57 6.22 5.69
N THR A 142 13.51 6.97 5.43
CA THR A 142 13.33 7.78 4.22
C THR A 142 12.44 8.96 4.53
N ASN A 143 12.66 10.07 3.83
CA ASN A 143 11.78 11.24 3.85
C ASN A 143 11.07 11.44 2.50
N GLU A 144 11.22 10.49 1.59
CA GLU A 144 10.69 10.58 0.23
C GLU A 144 9.26 10.04 0.17
N VAL A 145 8.44 10.70 -0.65
CA VAL A 145 7.10 10.23 -1.04
C VAL A 145 6.87 10.56 -2.51
N HIS A 146 6.75 9.53 -3.34
CA HIS A 146 6.60 9.59 -4.78
C HIS A 146 5.14 9.39 -5.20
N VAL A 147 4.25 10.20 -4.62
CA VAL A 147 2.81 10.15 -4.92
C VAL A 147 2.33 11.52 -5.34
N ARG A 148 1.70 11.61 -6.51
CA ARG A 148 1.08 12.83 -7.03
C ARG A 148 -0.36 12.56 -7.46
N ALA A 149 -1.26 12.62 -6.50
CA ALA A 149 -2.68 12.51 -6.78
C ALA A 149 -3.26 13.83 -7.31
N ARG A 150 -4.26 13.72 -8.17
CA ARG A 150 -5.11 14.87 -8.54
C ARG A 150 -6.26 15.02 -7.52
N PRO A 151 -6.84 16.23 -7.37
CA PRO A 151 -8.08 16.41 -6.64
C PRO A 151 -9.19 15.51 -7.20
N THR A 152 -10.02 14.95 -6.32
CA THR A 152 -11.08 14.03 -6.71
C THR A 152 -12.28 14.78 -7.25
N ASN A 153 -12.71 14.43 -8.46
CA ASN A 153 -13.99 14.83 -9.04
C ASN A 153 -14.96 13.65 -8.99
N ALA A 154 -15.45 13.31 -7.81
CA ALA A 154 -16.39 12.21 -7.64
C ALA A 154 -17.57 12.56 -6.75
N SER A 155 -18.68 11.86 -6.98
CA SER A 155 -19.89 12.02 -6.20
C SER A 155 -19.68 11.60 -4.74
N SER A 156 -20.31 12.38 -3.85
CA SER A 156 -20.43 12.08 -2.44
C SER A 156 -21.46 10.95 -2.22
N PRO A 157 -21.24 10.02 -1.28
CA PRO A 157 -20.02 9.87 -0.46
C PRO A 157 -18.91 9.13 -1.19
N LEU A 158 -17.66 9.45 -0.87
CA LEU A 158 -16.52 8.59 -1.20
C LEU A 158 -16.50 7.42 -0.20
N VAL A 159 -16.50 6.19 -0.70
CA VAL A 159 -16.56 4.98 0.13
C VAL A 159 -15.25 4.23 0.05
N PHE A 160 -14.65 3.96 1.21
CA PHE A 160 -13.36 3.28 1.31
C PHE A 160 -13.41 2.15 2.33
N GLU A 161 -12.67 1.07 2.08
CA GLU A 161 -12.54 -0.04 3.02
C GLU A 161 -11.15 -0.64 3.00
N GLY A 162 -10.76 -1.28 4.10
CA GLY A 162 -9.47 -1.96 4.17
C GLY A 162 -9.22 -2.60 5.52
N ARG A 163 -8.04 -3.19 5.65
CA ARG A 163 -7.55 -3.76 6.91
C ARG A 163 -6.13 -3.33 7.13
N THR A 164 -5.83 -2.95 8.35
CA THR A 164 -4.48 -2.56 8.77
C THR A 164 -3.99 -3.46 9.88
N PRO A 165 -2.66 -3.60 10.06
CA PRO A 165 -2.11 -4.12 11.31
C PRO A 165 -2.59 -3.30 12.52
N CYS A 166 -2.59 -3.88 13.71
CA CYS A 166 -2.98 -3.16 14.93
C CYS A 166 -1.83 -2.42 15.63
N ASN A 167 -0.59 -2.47 15.14
CA ASN A 167 0.57 -2.00 15.90
C ASN A 167 0.74 -0.48 15.92
N GLN A 168 0.54 0.23 14.81
CA GLN A 168 0.88 1.68 14.74
C GLN A 168 -0.31 2.59 14.98
N ILE A 169 -1.47 2.33 14.37
CA ILE A 169 -2.63 3.23 14.45
C ILE A 169 -3.08 3.52 15.90
N PRO A 170 -3.21 2.52 16.80
CA PRO A 170 -3.65 2.79 18.16
C PRO A 170 -2.82 3.84 18.90
N GLY A 171 -1.49 3.82 18.72
CA GLY A 171 -0.60 4.85 19.26
C GLY A 171 -0.79 6.22 18.60
N LEU A 172 -1.05 6.27 17.29
CA LEU A 172 -1.23 7.52 16.55
C LEU A 172 -2.50 8.28 16.96
N ILE A 173 -3.60 7.56 17.17
CA ILE A 173 -4.91 8.18 17.50
C ILE A 173 -5.27 8.07 18.98
N GLY A 174 -4.39 7.50 19.82
CA GLY A 174 -4.56 7.43 21.27
C GLY A 174 -5.64 6.46 21.75
N ILE A 175 -5.85 5.35 21.05
CA ILE A 175 -6.79 4.30 21.47
C ILE A 175 -6.06 3.10 22.07
N THR A 176 -6.69 2.43 23.05
CA THR A 176 -6.15 1.20 23.63
C THR A 176 -6.37 0.02 22.69
N LYS A 177 -5.34 -0.82 22.53
CA LYS A 177 -5.38 -2.06 21.75
C LYS A 177 -5.38 -3.27 22.70
N SER A 178 -6.16 -4.30 22.35
CA SER A 178 -5.99 -5.63 22.94
C SER A 178 -4.74 -6.31 22.38
N ASP A 179 -3.99 -7.02 23.22
CA ASP A 179 -2.80 -7.77 22.82
C ASP A 179 -3.10 -8.78 21.70
N ALA A 180 -4.29 -9.39 21.71
CA ALA A 180 -4.76 -10.33 20.69
C ALA A 180 -5.15 -9.69 19.35
N CYS A 181 -5.13 -8.36 19.23
CA CYS A 181 -5.48 -7.66 17.99
C CYS A 181 -4.39 -7.86 16.92
N ILE A 182 -4.74 -8.62 15.88
CA ILE A 182 -3.91 -8.84 14.69
C ILE A 182 -4.23 -7.90 13.53
N LYS A 183 -5.48 -7.41 13.44
CA LYS A 183 -5.92 -6.44 12.41
C LYS A 183 -7.06 -5.54 12.86
N ILE A 184 -7.13 -4.36 12.28
CA ILE A 184 -8.27 -3.43 12.38
C ILE A 184 -8.99 -3.43 11.03
N LYS A 185 -10.33 -3.53 11.04
CA LYS A 185 -11.14 -3.39 9.82
C LYS A 185 -11.65 -1.95 9.73
N TRP A 186 -11.59 -1.40 8.53
CA TRP A 186 -11.99 -0.04 8.24
C TRP A 186 -13.06 -0.03 7.17
N TYR A 187 -14.08 0.79 7.40
CA TYR A 187 -15.05 1.17 6.40
C TYR A 187 -15.42 2.63 6.63
N PHE A 188 -15.11 3.48 5.65
CA PHE A 188 -15.34 4.92 5.68
C PHE A 188 -16.33 5.33 4.61
N GLN A 189 -17.20 6.28 4.97
CA GLN A 189 -17.98 7.08 4.04
C GLN A 189 -17.63 8.55 4.27
N LEU A 190 -16.98 9.19 3.29
CA LEU A 190 -16.58 10.58 3.35
C LEU A 190 -17.62 11.41 2.59
N HIS A 191 -18.41 12.20 3.32
CA HIS A 191 -19.50 12.98 2.76
C HIS A 191 -19.04 14.40 2.46
N SER A 192 -19.33 14.87 1.25
CA SER A 192 -19.23 16.28 0.86
C SER A 192 -20.61 16.91 0.71
N ASP A 193 -20.66 18.23 0.88
CA ASP A 193 -21.80 19.06 0.58
C ASP A 193 -22.12 19.00 -0.92
N SER A 194 -23.39 18.76 -1.27
CA SER A 194 -23.78 18.51 -2.66
C SER A 194 -23.74 19.75 -3.55
N LEU A 195 -23.77 20.96 -2.97
CA LEU A 195 -23.76 22.22 -3.71
C LEU A 195 -22.33 22.71 -3.94
N THR A 196 -21.50 22.65 -2.90
CA THR A 196 -20.14 23.21 -2.88
C THR A 196 -19.04 22.19 -3.14
N GLY A 197 -19.35 20.89 -3.03
CA GLY A 197 -18.37 19.80 -3.12
C GLY A 197 -17.41 19.73 -1.93
N LYS A 198 -17.54 20.61 -0.93
CA LYS A 198 -16.62 20.68 0.21
C LYS A 198 -16.84 19.52 1.18
N PRO A 199 -15.77 18.97 1.78
CA PRO A 199 -15.87 18.00 2.87
C PRO A 199 -16.79 18.46 4.00
N THR A 200 -17.57 17.54 4.57
CA THR A 200 -18.47 17.81 5.70
C THR A 200 -18.19 16.88 6.88
N TYR A 201 -18.66 15.64 6.81
CA TYR A 201 -18.51 14.64 7.85
C TYR A 201 -18.13 13.30 7.25
N PHE A 202 -17.55 12.43 8.07
CA PHE A 202 -17.40 11.03 7.71
C PHE A 202 -18.20 10.14 8.64
N GLN A 203 -18.51 8.95 8.15
CA GLN A 203 -18.97 7.83 8.97
C GLN A 203 -17.93 6.72 8.90
N MET A 204 -17.63 6.08 10.02
CA MET A 204 -16.67 4.99 10.13
C MET A 204 -17.27 3.77 10.83
N ALA A 205 -16.94 2.58 10.34
CA ALA A 205 -17.24 1.31 10.99
C ALA A 205 -16.05 0.35 10.95
N GLY A 206 -16.11 -0.68 11.83
CA GLY A 206 -15.21 -1.82 11.85
C GLY A 206 -15.94 -3.15 11.62
N ASN A 207 -15.88 -4.05 12.61
CA ASN A 207 -16.64 -5.31 12.57
C ASN A 207 -18.15 -5.04 12.76
N GLY A 208 -18.98 -5.57 11.87
CA GLY A 208 -20.45 -5.43 11.94
C GLY A 208 -20.90 -4.05 11.46
N TYR A 209 -21.25 -3.94 10.18
CA TYR A 209 -21.82 -2.71 9.64
C TYR A 209 -23.30 -2.61 10.04
N LEU A 210 -23.60 -1.67 10.92
CA LEU A 210 -24.94 -1.12 11.10
C LEU A 210 -24.81 0.40 10.98
N LYS A 211 -25.47 1.00 9.98
CA LYS A 211 -25.34 2.43 9.67
C LYS A 211 -25.61 3.31 10.90
N GLU A 212 -26.52 2.86 11.77
CA GLU A 212 -26.94 3.52 13.00
C GLU A 212 -25.83 3.60 14.05
N ASN A 213 -24.85 2.69 14.00
CA ASN A 213 -23.75 2.58 14.97
C ASN A 213 -22.40 3.05 14.41
N MET A 214 -22.39 3.66 13.21
CA MET A 214 -21.15 4.19 12.65
C MET A 214 -20.69 5.41 13.43
N ALA A 215 -19.44 5.38 13.88
CA ALA A 215 -18.79 6.55 14.47
C ALA A 215 -18.80 7.69 13.44
N ARG A 216 -19.09 8.91 13.90
CA ARG A 216 -19.18 10.08 13.05
C ARG A 216 -18.17 11.12 13.48
N GLY A 217 -17.46 11.68 12.51
CA GLY A 217 -16.50 12.77 12.73
C GLY A 217 -16.49 13.74 11.56
N THR A 218 -15.55 14.67 11.56
CA THR A 218 -15.34 15.63 10.45
C THR A 218 -14.16 15.19 9.60
N TRP A 219 -14.17 15.57 8.32
CA TRP A 219 -13.00 15.38 7.48
C TRP A 219 -12.75 16.61 6.63
N GLN A 220 -11.49 16.76 6.22
CA GLN A 220 -11.05 17.86 5.37
C GLN A 220 -9.98 17.36 4.40
N ILE A 221 -9.83 18.09 3.29
CA ILE A 221 -8.77 17.87 2.31
C ILE A 221 -7.71 18.93 2.55
N SER A 222 -6.46 18.51 2.72
CA SER A 222 -5.29 19.36 2.83
C SER A 222 -4.34 19.08 1.67
N THR A 223 -3.68 20.12 1.17
CA THR A 223 -2.59 20.00 0.22
C THR A 223 -1.31 20.39 0.93
N GLU A 224 -0.38 19.45 1.03
CA GLU A 224 0.93 19.68 1.63
C GLU A 224 1.79 20.61 0.74
N PRO A 225 2.85 21.25 1.27
CA PRO A 225 3.67 22.18 0.49
C PRO A 225 4.29 21.59 -0.78
N ASP A 226 4.51 20.28 -0.80
CA ASP A 226 5.03 19.53 -1.96
C ASP A 226 3.93 19.08 -2.95
N GLY A 227 2.69 19.52 -2.73
CA GLY A 227 1.53 19.25 -3.59
C GLY A 227 0.81 17.93 -3.29
N ARG A 228 1.27 17.13 -2.32
CA ARG A 228 0.55 15.91 -1.92
C ARG A 228 -0.80 16.26 -1.33
N ILE A 229 -1.80 15.42 -1.62
CA ILE A 229 -3.16 15.57 -1.09
C ILE A 229 -3.34 14.61 0.08
N VAL A 230 -3.77 15.14 1.22
CA VAL A 230 -4.01 14.38 2.46
C VAL A 230 -5.44 14.61 2.93
N TYR A 231 -6.16 13.54 3.22
CA TYR A 231 -7.44 13.62 3.92
C TYR A 231 -7.19 13.51 5.42
N LEU A 232 -7.68 14.49 6.17
CA LEU A 232 -7.57 14.54 7.62
C LEU A 232 -8.93 14.23 8.21
N LEU A 233 -9.04 13.16 8.99
CA LEU A 233 -10.28 12.72 9.64
C LEU A 233 -10.16 12.94 11.14
N SER A 234 -11.07 13.72 11.71
CA SER A 234 -11.11 14.04 13.14
C SER A 234 -12.34 13.44 13.80
N PHE A 235 -12.13 12.77 14.92
CA PHE A 235 -13.19 12.19 15.75
C PHE A 235 -12.88 12.49 17.21
N ASP A 236 -13.89 12.86 18.00
CA ASP A 236 -13.69 13.38 19.36
C ASP A 236 -13.05 12.37 20.32
N GLN A 237 -13.09 11.08 20.00
CA GLN A 237 -12.43 10.02 20.77
C GLN A 237 -10.97 9.78 20.37
N TRP A 238 -10.46 10.52 19.37
CA TRP A 238 -9.07 10.42 18.92
C TRP A 238 -8.25 11.58 19.44
N ALA A 239 -7.05 11.29 19.93
CA ALA A 239 -6.12 12.31 20.39
C ALA A 239 -5.60 13.18 19.24
N GLN A 240 -5.56 12.65 18.02
CA GLN A 240 -5.06 13.32 16.81
C GLN A 240 -5.88 12.93 15.59
N PRO A 241 -5.94 13.79 14.54
CA PRO A 241 -6.56 13.43 13.29
C PRO A 241 -5.86 12.25 12.62
N LEU A 242 -6.65 11.34 12.07
CA LEU A 242 -6.16 10.30 11.18
C LEU A 242 -5.77 10.92 9.83
N ARG A 243 -4.55 10.66 9.37
CA ARG A 243 -4.04 11.17 8.09
C ARG A 243 -4.09 10.09 7.02
N LEU A 244 -4.73 10.39 5.90
CA LEU A 244 -4.84 9.50 4.75
C LEU A 244 -4.24 10.19 3.52
N LEU A 245 -3.03 9.79 3.14
CA LEU A 245 -2.36 10.22 1.91
C LEU A 245 -3.13 9.69 0.71
N LYS A 246 -3.52 10.58 -0.21
CA LYS A 246 -4.20 10.21 -1.44
C LYS A 246 -3.20 9.65 -2.45
N GLY A 247 -3.38 8.39 -2.83
CA GLY A 247 -2.64 7.73 -3.93
C GLY A 247 -3.18 8.15 -5.28
N ASP A 248 -4.45 7.81 -5.50
CA ASP A 248 -5.24 8.21 -6.65
C ASP A 248 -6.71 8.41 -6.21
N ASP A 249 -7.67 8.33 -7.12
CA ASP A 249 -9.10 8.45 -6.76
C ASP A 249 -9.68 7.19 -6.11
N ASN A 250 -8.94 6.09 -6.09
CA ASN A 250 -9.39 4.80 -5.61
C ASN A 250 -8.58 4.27 -4.42
N ILE A 251 -7.40 4.84 -4.14
CA ILE A 251 -6.49 4.36 -3.11
C ILE A 251 -6.11 5.49 -2.16
N LEU A 252 -6.26 5.22 -0.86
CA LEU A 252 -5.72 6.04 0.22
C LEU A 252 -4.73 5.22 1.04
N PHE A 253 -3.66 5.85 1.51
CA PHE A 253 -2.66 5.25 2.39
C PHE A 253 -2.72 5.93 3.76
N PHE A 254 -2.75 5.18 4.85
CA PHE A 254 -2.57 5.80 6.15
C PHE A 254 -1.17 6.37 6.24
N ALA A 255 -1.05 7.57 6.79
CA ALA A 255 0.21 8.27 6.96
C ALA A 255 0.48 8.60 8.43
N GLY A 256 1.76 8.61 8.79
CA GLY A 256 2.22 9.12 10.08
C GLY A 256 2.08 10.64 10.19
N VAL A 257 2.39 11.17 11.37
CA VAL A 257 2.40 12.64 11.62
C VAL A 257 3.44 13.37 10.78
N ASP A 258 4.48 12.65 10.34
CA ASP A 258 5.50 13.07 9.38
C ASP A 258 5.00 13.13 7.92
N GLY A 259 3.76 12.68 7.67
CA GLY A 259 3.18 12.59 6.34
C GLY A 259 3.72 11.42 5.51
N LEU A 260 4.51 10.52 6.08
CA LEU A 260 5.01 9.34 5.36
C LEU A 260 3.98 8.20 5.42
N PRO A 261 3.83 7.40 4.35
CA PRO A 261 3.01 6.18 4.39
C PRO A 261 3.45 5.25 5.50
N LEU A 262 2.48 4.75 6.28
CA LEU A 262 2.73 3.71 7.27
C LEU A 262 3.07 2.38 6.57
N VAL A 263 3.95 1.60 7.20
CA VAL A 263 4.46 0.35 6.63
C VAL A 263 3.76 -0.83 7.27
N GLY A 264 3.11 -1.64 6.44
CA GLY A 264 2.37 -2.83 6.87
C GLY A 264 3.28 -4.02 7.16
N ASN A 265 2.69 -5.21 7.05
CA ASN A 265 3.39 -6.49 7.15
C ASN A 265 2.96 -7.44 6.01
N GLU A 266 3.28 -8.72 6.14
CA GLU A 266 2.93 -9.73 5.14
C GLU A 266 1.42 -9.94 4.94
N ASP A 267 0.61 -9.67 5.97
CA ASP A 267 -0.82 -9.96 5.98
C ASP A 267 -1.68 -8.72 5.69
N PHE A 268 -1.27 -7.56 6.19
CA PHE A 268 -2.06 -6.32 6.11
C PHE A 268 -1.17 -5.12 5.78
N SER A 269 -1.64 -4.30 4.85
CA SER A 269 -1.04 -3.00 4.55
C SER A 269 -1.74 -1.86 5.29
N TYR A 270 -1.23 -0.65 5.14
CA TYR A 270 -1.91 0.57 5.59
C TYR A 270 -2.64 1.26 4.42
N THR A 271 -3.50 0.51 3.72
CA THR A 271 -4.17 0.97 2.49
C THR A 271 -5.68 0.81 2.59
N LEU A 272 -6.42 1.80 2.09
CA LEU A 272 -7.86 1.75 1.88
C LEU A 272 -8.17 1.71 0.38
N ASN A 273 -9.08 0.82 0.01
CA ASN A 273 -9.55 0.61 -1.34
C ASN A 273 -10.93 1.22 -1.51
N ARG A 274 -11.12 1.95 -2.60
CA ARG A 274 -12.42 2.56 -2.92
C ARG A 274 -13.43 1.51 -3.32
N ARG A 275 -14.67 1.74 -2.89
CA ARG A 275 -15.85 1.03 -3.36
C ARG A 275 -16.67 1.95 -4.26
N LYS A 276 -17.31 1.35 -5.26
CA LYS A 276 -18.27 2.06 -6.12
C LYS A 276 -19.50 2.49 -5.34
N THR A 277 -19.95 1.66 -4.39
CA THR A 277 -21.16 1.90 -3.61
C THR A 277 -20.98 1.53 -2.14
N PRO A 278 -21.72 2.20 -1.23
CA PRO A 278 -21.89 1.74 0.14
C PRO A 278 -22.41 0.29 0.20
N TYR A 279 -22.13 -0.42 1.29
CA TYR A 279 -22.83 -1.66 1.60
C TYR A 279 -24.34 -1.44 1.63
N ALA A 280 -25.09 -2.40 1.05
CA ALA A 280 -26.53 -2.43 1.16
C ALA A 280 -26.93 -2.40 2.64
N ARG A 281 -27.99 -1.66 2.95
CA ARG A 281 -28.56 -1.66 4.31
C ARG A 281 -29.05 -3.09 4.59
N ARG A 282 -28.55 -3.67 5.67
CA ARG A 282 -29.14 -4.88 6.26
C ARG A 282 -30.16 -4.45 7.29
#